data_AF-A0A949Z6K0-F1
#
_entry.id   AF-A0A949Z6K0-F1
#
_cell.length_a   1.000
_cell.length_b   1.000
_cell.length_c   1.000
_cell.angle_alpha   90.00
_cell.angle_beta   90.00
_cell.angle_gamma   90.00
#
_symmetry.space_group_name_H-M   'P 1'
#
loop_
_entity.id
_entity.type
_entity.pdbx_description
1 polymer ?
#
loop_
_entity_poly.entity_id
_entity_poly.type
_entity_poly.pdbx_seq_one_letter_code
_entity_poly.pdbx_strand_id
1 'polypeptide(L)'
;MATQVKKAQKAPSKKVSAKPKPARRLPVVSKKVRYVYYFGDGKAEGDGKMKPLLGGKGANLHEMTRIGLPVPPGFTISTDVCTYFYEN
;
A
#
# COMPACT_ATOMS: atom_id res chain seq x y z
N MET A 1 22.27 53.45 2.95
CA MET A 1 21.92 52.78 4.22
C MET A 1 20.78 51.81 3.97
N ALA A 2 21.08 50.52 3.82
CA ALA A 2 20.08 49.44 3.84
C ALA A 2 20.82 48.15 4.21
N THR A 3 20.63 47.73 5.44
CA THR A 3 21.40 46.70 6.14
C THR A 3 20.92 45.32 5.74
N GLN A 4 21.85 44.46 5.31
CA GLN A 4 21.66 43.03 5.20
C GLN A 4 21.50 42.39 6.59
N VAL A 5 20.48 41.56 6.77
CA VAL A 5 20.38 40.67 7.94
C VAL A 5 20.92 39.30 7.55
N LYS A 6 22.01 38.94 8.22
CA LYS A 6 22.72 37.66 8.20
C LYS A 6 21.91 36.56 8.92
N LYS A 7 22.09 35.33 8.42
CA LYS A 7 22.25 34.03 9.13
C LYS A 7 21.46 33.77 10.43
N ALA A 8 20.67 32.71 10.39
CA ALA A 8 20.49 31.73 11.48
C ALA A 8 20.34 30.35 10.81
N GLN A 9 21.37 29.53 10.62
CA GLN A 9 22.01 28.64 11.61
C GLN A 9 21.04 27.87 12.53
N LYS A 10 20.78 26.62 12.11
CA LYS A 10 21.05 25.38 12.85
C LYS A 10 20.18 25.11 14.08
N ALA A 11 19.11 24.35 13.85
CA ALA A 11 18.45 23.57 14.89
C ALA A 11 19.31 22.34 15.27
N PRO A 12 19.54 22.08 16.56
CA PRO A 12 20.43 21.02 17.04
C PRO A 12 19.80 19.63 16.96
N SER A 13 20.57 18.68 16.42
CA SER A 13 20.32 17.25 16.48
C SER A 13 20.20 16.78 17.93
N LYS A 14 18.98 16.45 18.36
CA LYS A 14 18.76 15.57 19.51
C LYS A 14 18.46 14.17 19.01
N LYS A 15 19.52 13.34 18.96
CA LYS A 15 19.44 11.89 18.97
C LYS A 15 18.53 11.46 20.13
N VAL A 16 17.48 10.71 19.85
CA VAL A 16 16.88 9.81 20.83
C VAL A 16 16.78 8.44 20.16
N SER A 17 17.80 7.65 20.46
CA SER A 17 17.89 6.23 20.21
C SER A 17 16.74 5.52 20.92
N ALA A 18 15.78 5.00 20.17
CA ALA A 18 14.81 4.03 20.68
C ALA A 18 14.72 2.88 19.68
N LYS A 19 15.40 1.78 20.03
CA LYS A 19 15.43 0.44 19.43
C LYS A 19 14.31 0.17 18.39
N PRO A 20 14.64 -0.25 17.15
CA PRO A 20 13.62 -0.82 16.28
C PRO A 20 13.17 -2.15 16.89
N LYS A 21 11.93 -2.18 17.39
CA LYS A 21 11.27 -3.41 17.83
C LYS A 21 11.29 -4.41 16.67
N PRO A 22 11.58 -5.71 16.91
CA PRO A 22 11.68 -6.70 15.85
C PRO A 22 10.35 -6.73 15.11
N ALA A 23 10.41 -6.53 13.79
CA ALA A 23 9.29 -6.74 12.90
C ALA A 23 8.73 -8.13 13.19
N ARG A 24 7.56 -8.18 13.83
CA ARG A 24 6.81 -9.40 14.08
C ARG A 24 6.62 -10.05 12.73
N ARG A 25 7.43 -11.07 12.45
CA ARG A 25 7.41 -11.86 11.22
C ARG A 25 6.00 -12.45 11.15
N LEU A 26 5.13 -11.81 10.38
CA LEU A 26 3.79 -12.31 10.10
C LEU A 26 3.98 -13.71 9.50
N PRO A 27 3.16 -14.70 9.88
CA PRO A 27 3.26 -16.03 9.33
C PRO A 27 3.18 -15.90 7.81
N VAL A 28 4.23 -16.36 7.11
CA VAL A 28 4.19 -16.55 5.66
C VAL A 28 3.26 -17.73 5.44
N VAL A 29 1.96 -17.45 5.48
CA VAL A 29 0.92 -18.39 5.08
C VAL A 29 1.23 -18.66 3.62
N SER A 30 1.54 -19.92 3.28
CA SER A 30 1.66 -20.42 1.92
C SER A 30 0.34 -20.17 1.20
N LYS A 31 0.19 -18.95 0.71
CA LYS A 31 -1.03 -18.44 0.11
C LYS A 31 -1.04 -19.05 -1.29
N LYS A 32 -1.98 -19.97 -1.53
CA LYS A 32 -2.32 -20.42 -2.88
C LYS A 32 -2.37 -19.18 -3.77
N VAL A 33 -1.59 -19.15 -4.84
CA VAL A 33 -1.48 -17.96 -5.70
C VAL A 33 -2.87 -17.70 -6.27
N ARG A 34 -3.47 -16.58 -5.85
CA ARG A 34 -4.77 -16.14 -6.35
C ARG A 34 -4.49 -15.03 -7.36
N TYR A 35 -4.92 -15.26 -8.59
CA TYR A 35 -4.71 -14.31 -9.68
C TYR A 35 -5.85 -13.31 -9.82
N VAL A 36 -7.05 -13.64 -9.33
CA VAL A 36 -8.25 -12.82 -9.49
C VAL A 36 -8.81 -12.47 -8.12
N TYR A 37 -9.08 -11.18 -7.91
CA TYR A 37 -9.62 -10.63 -6.68
C TYR A 37 -10.91 -9.87 -6.98
N TYR A 38 -12.03 -10.37 -6.48
CA TYR A 38 -13.35 -9.77 -6.68
C TYR A 38 -13.64 -8.64 -5.69
N PHE A 39 -14.37 -7.63 -6.15
CA PHE A 39 -14.94 -6.56 -5.35
C PHE A 39 -16.38 -6.29 -5.82
N GLY A 40 -17.35 -6.24 -4.91
CA GLY A 40 -18.75 -5.95 -5.22
C GLY A 40 -19.68 -6.17 -4.01
N ASP A 41 -20.87 -5.57 -4.02
CA ASP A 41 -21.90 -5.76 -2.98
C ASP A 41 -21.39 -5.61 -1.53
N GLY A 42 -20.51 -4.61 -1.31
CA GLY A 42 -19.92 -4.36 0.01
C GLY A 42 -18.87 -5.39 0.45
N LYS A 43 -18.50 -6.34 -0.41
CA LYS A 43 -17.50 -7.38 -0.16
C LYS A 43 -16.31 -7.20 -1.10
N ALA A 44 -15.10 -7.32 -0.55
CA ALA A 44 -13.88 -7.29 -1.34
C ALA A 44 -12.88 -8.32 -0.81
N GLU A 45 -12.37 -9.15 -1.72
CA GLU A 45 -11.33 -10.16 -1.46
C GLU A 45 -9.94 -9.51 -1.26
N GLY A 46 -9.79 -8.24 -1.67
CA GLY A 46 -8.60 -7.42 -1.50
C GLY A 46 -8.78 -6.30 -0.46
N ASP A 47 -7.67 -5.63 -0.17
CA ASP A 47 -7.57 -4.55 0.83
C ASP A 47 -6.73 -3.40 0.28
N GLY A 48 -6.87 -2.20 0.83
CA GLY A 48 -6.00 -1.06 0.56
C GLY A 48 -4.51 -1.30 0.87
N LYS A 49 -4.19 -2.35 1.64
CA LYS A 49 -2.82 -2.80 1.95
C LYS A 49 -2.21 -3.68 0.86
N MET A 50 -3.02 -4.29 -0.01
CA MET A 50 -2.56 -5.18 -1.09
C MET A 50 -2.13 -4.42 -2.35
N LYS A 51 -1.56 -3.21 -2.17
CA LYS A 51 -0.96 -2.41 -3.25
C LYS A 51 0.09 -3.14 -4.10
N PRO A 52 1.02 -3.93 -3.53
CA PRO A 52 2.01 -4.60 -4.36
C PRO A 52 1.43 -5.71 -5.24
N LEU A 53 0.26 -6.28 -4.88
CA LEU A 53 -0.38 -7.37 -5.62
C LEU A 53 -1.50 -6.89 -6.55
N LEU A 54 -2.28 -5.87 -6.16
CA LEU A 54 -3.45 -5.38 -6.91
C LEU A 54 -3.19 -4.05 -7.64
N GLY A 55 -2.01 -3.46 -7.43
CA GLY A 55 -1.70 -2.10 -7.84
C GLY A 55 -2.41 -1.04 -6.99
N GLY A 56 -2.05 0.23 -7.23
CA GLY A 56 -2.58 1.36 -6.46
C GLY A 56 -4.07 1.61 -6.67
N LYS A 57 -4.58 1.45 -7.90
CA LYS A 57 -6.00 1.65 -8.24
C LYS A 57 -6.86 0.50 -7.72
N GLY A 58 -6.42 -0.75 -7.92
CA GLY A 58 -7.11 -1.94 -7.43
C GLY A 58 -7.24 -1.90 -5.91
N ALA A 59 -6.14 -1.70 -5.19
CA ALA A 59 -6.16 -1.62 -3.73
C ALA A 59 -7.13 -0.54 -3.20
N ASN A 60 -7.22 0.62 -3.87
CA ASN A 60 -8.15 1.67 -3.46
C ASN A 60 -9.62 1.30 -3.73
N LEU A 61 -9.94 0.67 -4.87
CA LEU A 61 -11.30 0.20 -5.16
C LEU A 61 -11.77 -0.87 -4.18
N HIS A 62 -10.89 -1.81 -3.83
CA HIS A 62 -11.18 -2.82 -2.83
C HIS A 62 -11.45 -2.20 -1.45
N GLU A 63 -10.66 -1.20 -1.05
CA GLU A 63 -10.90 -0.45 0.19
C GLU A 63 -12.22 0.32 0.16
N MET A 64 -12.51 1.01 -0.96
CA MET A 64 -13.78 1.73 -1.16
C MET A 64 -15.01 0.81 -1.12
N THR A 65 -14.88 -0.39 -1.68
CA THR A 65 -15.96 -1.39 -1.65
C THR A 65 -16.19 -1.91 -0.23
N ARG A 66 -15.14 -2.09 0.57
CA ARG A 66 -15.24 -2.54 1.97
C ARG A 66 -15.86 -1.54 2.91
N ILE A 67 -15.65 -0.25 2.68
CA ILE A 67 -16.31 0.81 3.46
C ILE A 67 -17.78 1.01 3.06
N GLY A 68 -18.31 0.20 2.13
CA GLY A 68 -19.71 0.21 1.74
C GLY A 68 -20.09 1.34 0.79
N LEU A 69 -19.12 1.94 0.08
CA LEU A 69 -19.44 2.84 -1.02
C LEU A 69 -20.06 2.03 -2.17
N PRO A 70 -21.03 2.59 -2.91
CA PRO A 70 -21.62 1.95 -4.08
C PRO A 70 -20.62 1.94 -5.23
N VAL A 71 -19.69 0.98 -5.20
CA VAL A 71 -18.74 0.72 -6.28
C VAL A 71 -19.33 -0.39 -7.16
N PRO A 72 -19.38 -0.22 -8.49
CA PRO A 72 -19.84 -1.27 -9.39
C PRO A 72 -19.04 -2.57 -9.18
N PRO A 73 -19.71 -3.75 -9.23
CA PRO A 73 -19.02 -5.01 -9.05
C PRO A 73 -18.00 -5.26 -10.16
N GLY A 74 -16.85 -5.79 -9.79
CA GLY A 74 -15.75 -6.06 -10.69
C GLY A 74 -14.69 -6.96 -10.07
N PHE A 75 -13.57 -7.07 -10.76
CA PHE A 75 -12.42 -7.83 -10.29
C PHE A 75 -11.11 -7.14 -10.67
N THR A 76 -10.06 -7.43 -9.93
CA THR A 76 -8.69 -7.01 -10.21
C THR A 76 -7.84 -8.24 -10.39
N ILE A 77 -7.03 -8.24 -11.44
CA ILE A 77 -6.02 -9.28 -11.69
C ILE A 77 -4.75 -8.89 -10.95
N SER A 78 -4.08 -9.86 -10.32
CA SER A 78 -2.83 -9.58 -9.61
C SER A 78 -1.69 -9.23 -10.56
N THR A 79 -0.71 -8.49 -10.05
CA THR A 79 0.53 -8.17 -10.75
C THR A 79 1.32 -9.41 -11.14
N ASP A 80 1.14 -10.54 -10.43
CA ASP A 80 1.82 -11.80 -10.73
C ASP A 80 1.44 -12.32 -12.13
N VAL A 81 0.20 -12.09 -12.57
CA VAL A 81 -0.24 -12.46 -13.94
C VAL A 81 0.47 -11.62 -14.99
N CYS A 82 0.74 -10.35 -14.68
CA CYS A 82 1.48 -9.46 -15.57
C CYS A 82 2.88 -10.03 -15.84
N THR A 83 3.60 -10.42 -14.80
CA THR A 83 4.91 -11.07 -14.93
C THR A 83 4.84 -12.38 -15.69
N TYR A 84 3.88 -13.26 -15.35
CA TYR A 84 3.68 -14.52 -16.06
C TYR A 84 3.41 -14.32 -17.56
N PHE A 85 2.65 -13.30 -17.94
CA PHE A 85 2.38 -13.02 -19.34
C PHE A 85 3.63 -12.55 -20.11
N TYR A 86 4.55 -11.82 -19.48
CA TYR A 86 5.77 -11.34 -20.13
C TYR A 86 6.91 -12.38 -20.15
N GLU A 87 6.85 -13.39 -19.28
CA GLU A 87 7.84 -14.49 -19.24
C GLU A 87 7.61 -15.55 -20.33
N ASN A 88 6.45 -15.54 -20.98
CA ASN A 88 6.08 -16.43 -22.10
C ASN A 88 6.07 -15.67 -23.43
#